data_AF-A0A1I3CF57-F1
#
_entry.id   AF-A0A1I3CF57-F1
#
_cell.length_a   1.000
_cell.length_b   1.000
_cell.length_c   1.000
_cell.angle_alpha   90.00
_cell.angle_beta   90.00
_cell.angle_gamma   90.00
#
_symmetry.space_group_name_H-M   'P 1'
#
loop_
_entity.id
_entity.type
_entity.pdbx_description
1 polymer ?
#
loop_
_entity_poly.entity_id
_entity_poly.type
_entity_poly.pdbx_seq_one_letter_code
_entity_poly.pdbx_strand_id
1 'polypeptide(L)'
;MTGLVLRLAGPLQSWGSRSRFVRRETERAPTKSGVIGILAAARGMRRTDDLTELLGLRFAVRVDQPGTLIRDFQTARSLDGSRAMPLSYRHYMADAVYVAVLEGDCQLLAGLDAALRAPVFPLYLGRRSCPPVQPLSLGVRDGSLTEVISAVSWQASQWYRRRRREPQVSLEVIRDAHPDEQGDVVRDEPESFDPQRREYGWRPVVRETVSLTNPDISDSVAEQFGHDPMALLGG
;
A
#
# COMPACT_ATOMS: atom_id res chain seq x y z
N MET A 1 5.55 -5.91 -21.39
CA MET A 1 5.16 -4.95 -20.33
C MET A 1 5.90 -5.34 -19.07
N THR A 2 6.14 -4.38 -18.19
CA THR A 2 7.02 -4.55 -17.02
C THR A 2 6.34 -3.93 -15.81
N GLY A 3 6.43 -4.58 -14.65
CA GLY A 3 5.85 -4.15 -13.39
C GLY A 3 6.88 -4.02 -12.27
N LEU A 4 6.92 -2.89 -11.60
CA LEU A 4 7.69 -2.70 -10.35
C LEU A 4 6.80 -3.06 -9.17
N VAL A 5 7.22 -4.04 -8.38
CA VAL A 5 6.46 -4.53 -7.22
C VAL A 5 6.99 -3.91 -5.94
N LEU A 6 6.10 -3.36 -5.13
CA LEU A 6 6.40 -2.76 -3.82
C LEU A 6 5.64 -3.45 -2.70
N ARG A 7 6.31 -3.72 -1.59
CA ARG A 7 5.70 -4.14 -0.33
C ARG A 7 5.56 -2.95 0.61
N LEU A 8 4.33 -2.53 0.87
CA LEU A 8 4.01 -1.41 1.75
C LEU A 8 3.54 -1.96 3.10
N ALA A 9 4.49 -2.15 4.00
CA ALA A 9 4.25 -2.66 5.36
C ALA A 9 4.90 -1.75 6.40
N GLY A 10 4.16 -1.49 7.48
CA GLY A 10 4.59 -0.65 8.59
C GLY A 10 3.64 -0.80 9.77
N PRO A 11 4.07 -0.44 10.99
CA PRO A 11 3.18 -0.47 12.15
C PRO A 11 1.97 0.45 11.95
N LEU A 12 2.18 1.59 11.30
CA LEU A 12 1.17 2.58 10.93
C LEU A 12 1.38 3.04 9.49
N GLN A 13 0.30 3.33 8.77
CA GLN A 13 0.30 3.94 7.43
C GLN A 13 -0.81 4.98 7.33
N SER A 14 -0.71 5.95 6.43
CA SER A 14 -1.76 6.97 6.24
C SER A 14 -1.81 7.52 4.81
N TRP A 15 -2.83 7.12 4.05
CA TRP A 15 -2.99 7.39 2.62
C TRP A 15 -4.16 8.34 2.36
N GLY A 16 -3.93 9.65 2.44
CA GLY A 16 -5.02 10.62 2.35
C GLY A 16 -5.43 10.94 0.91
N SER A 17 -6.74 10.88 0.59
CA SER A 17 -7.30 11.36 -0.68
C SER A 17 -8.21 12.61 -0.52
N ARG A 18 -8.97 12.71 0.58
CA ARG A 18 -10.05 13.72 0.75
C ARG A 18 -9.93 14.63 1.98
N SER A 19 -8.76 14.66 2.62
CA SER A 19 -8.58 15.31 3.92
C SER A 19 -8.51 16.84 3.87
N ARG A 20 -9.51 17.55 4.42
CA ARG A 20 -9.49 19.01 4.63
C ARG A 20 -9.31 19.39 6.11
N PHE A 21 -8.46 20.37 6.37
CA PHE A 21 -8.29 21.04 7.68
C PHE A 21 -7.91 20.13 8.88
N VAL A 22 -8.76 20.09 9.91
CA VAL A 22 -8.51 19.49 11.24
C VAL A 22 -8.66 17.97 11.26
N ARG A 23 -9.57 17.44 10.43
CA ARG A 23 -9.79 16.01 10.28
C ARG A 23 -9.00 15.52 9.09
N ARG A 24 -8.00 14.68 9.37
CA ARG A 24 -7.17 14.05 8.35
C ARG A 24 -7.47 12.57 8.32
N GLU A 25 -8.21 12.16 7.32
CA GLU A 25 -8.62 10.79 7.04
C GLU A 25 -7.55 10.05 6.24
N THR A 26 -7.66 8.73 6.21
CA THR A 26 -6.85 7.83 5.40
C THR A 26 -7.79 6.91 4.64
N GLU A 27 -7.41 6.56 3.42
CA GLU A 27 -8.01 5.48 2.67
C GLU A 27 -7.65 4.13 3.30
N ARG A 28 -8.43 3.10 2.95
CA ARG A 28 -8.21 1.70 3.38
C ARG A 28 -7.08 1.00 2.63
N ALA A 29 -6.62 1.59 1.52
CA ALA A 29 -5.50 1.11 0.72
C ALA A 29 -4.62 2.30 0.26
N PRO A 30 -3.34 2.05 -0.07
CA PRO A 30 -2.44 3.03 -0.66
C PRO A 30 -3.03 3.76 -1.87
N THR A 31 -2.88 5.09 -1.87
CA THR A 31 -3.25 5.94 -3.00
C THR A 31 -2.14 5.99 -4.04
N LYS A 32 -2.50 6.14 -5.33
CA LYS A 32 -1.53 6.26 -6.44
C LYS A 32 -0.58 7.44 -6.19
N SER A 33 -1.12 8.62 -5.91
CA SER A 33 -0.32 9.79 -5.53
C SER A 33 0.62 9.57 -4.33
N GLY A 34 0.21 8.77 -3.34
CA GLY A 34 1.06 8.44 -2.19
C GLY A 34 2.27 7.61 -2.61
N VAL A 35 2.06 6.60 -3.46
CA VAL A 35 3.13 5.73 -3.97
C VAL A 35 4.03 6.48 -4.96
N ILE A 36 3.47 7.29 -5.85
CA ILE A 36 4.25 8.18 -6.74
C ILE A 36 5.11 9.15 -5.92
N GLY A 37 4.58 9.69 -4.82
CA GLY A 37 5.34 10.54 -3.91
C GLY A 37 6.54 9.83 -3.25
N ILE A 38 6.40 8.53 -2.93
CA ILE A 38 7.52 7.71 -2.43
C ILE A 38 8.59 7.53 -3.51
N LEU A 39 8.18 7.24 -4.74
CA LEU A 39 9.08 7.05 -5.88
C LEU A 39 9.83 8.34 -6.23
N ALA A 40 9.13 9.47 -6.26
CA ALA A 40 9.73 10.79 -6.44
C ALA A 40 10.74 11.10 -5.34
N ALA A 41 10.41 10.79 -4.08
CA ALA A 41 11.32 10.97 -2.95
C ALA A 41 12.57 10.09 -3.06
N ALA A 42 12.43 8.84 -3.50
CA ALA A 42 13.54 7.93 -3.73
C ALA A 42 14.50 8.47 -4.80
N ARG A 43 13.97 9.00 -5.91
CA ARG A 43 14.75 9.66 -6.98
C ARG A 43 15.35 11.01 -6.60
N GLY A 44 14.96 11.59 -5.46
CA GLY A 44 15.46 12.90 -5.03
C GLY A 44 14.73 14.10 -5.65
N MET A 45 13.55 13.89 -6.23
CA MET A 45 12.73 14.96 -6.80
C MET A 45 12.23 15.90 -5.70
N ARG A 46 12.34 17.20 -5.94
CA ARG A 46 11.75 18.26 -5.12
C ARG A 46 10.25 18.37 -5.41
N ARG A 47 9.53 19.06 -4.52
CA ARG A 47 8.08 19.21 -4.63
C ARG A 47 7.62 20.05 -5.82
N THR A 48 8.50 20.90 -6.34
CA THR A 48 8.27 21.79 -7.48
C THR A 48 8.71 21.18 -8.80
N ASP A 49 9.35 20.01 -8.77
CA ASP A 49 9.85 19.35 -9.97
C ASP A 49 8.69 18.75 -10.76
N ASP A 50 8.86 18.66 -12.08
CA ASP A 50 7.88 18.07 -12.99
C ASP A 50 7.72 16.57 -12.73
N LEU A 51 6.46 16.11 -12.64
CA LEU A 51 6.09 14.71 -12.40
C LEU A 51 5.86 13.92 -13.69
N THR A 52 5.92 14.55 -14.87
CA THR A 52 5.49 13.99 -16.17
C THR A 52 5.98 12.56 -16.41
N GLU A 53 7.25 12.23 -16.12
CA GLU A 53 7.78 10.87 -16.29
C GLU A 53 7.05 9.80 -15.44
N LEU A 54 6.50 10.18 -14.29
CA LEU A 54 5.83 9.29 -13.35
C LEU A 54 4.31 9.20 -13.58
N LEU A 55 3.70 10.19 -14.27
CA LEU A 55 2.25 10.25 -14.49
C LEU A 55 1.75 9.16 -15.45
N GLY A 56 2.60 8.69 -16.35
CA GLY A 56 2.27 7.61 -17.29
C GLY A 56 2.19 6.22 -16.66
N LEU A 57 2.57 6.07 -15.38
CA LEU A 57 2.57 4.77 -14.71
C LEU A 57 1.15 4.33 -14.35
N ARG A 58 0.79 3.11 -14.74
CA ARG A 58 -0.46 2.47 -14.28
C ARG A 58 -0.25 1.87 -12.90
N PHE A 59 -1.29 1.89 -12.08
CA PHE A 59 -1.19 1.52 -10.66
C PHE A 59 -2.21 0.45 -10.26
N ALA A 60 -1.75 -0.52 -9.48
CA ALA A 60 -2.59 -1.47 -8.78
C ALA A 60 -2.10 -1.69 -7.35
N VAL A 61 -3.03 -2.00 -6.45
CA VAL A 61 -2.71 -2.35 -5.07
C VAL A 61 -3.57 -3.52 -4.61
N ARG A 62 -2.93 -4.51 -3.99
CA ARG A 62 -3.55 -5.67 -3.38
C ARG A 62 -3.50 -5.54 -1.87
N VAL A 63 -4.62 -5.82 -1.23
CA VAL A 63 -4.78 -5.75 0.23
C VAL A 63 -4.44 -7.12 0.82
N ASP A 64 -3.15 -7.33 1.08
CA ASP A 64 -2.65 -8.60 1.64
C ASP A 64 -3.04 -8.75 3.11
N GLN A 65 -3.02 -7.66 3.88
CA GLN A 65 -3.49 -7.59 5.27
C GLN A 65 -4.19 -6.23 5.46
N PRO A 66 -5.52 -6.19 5.67
CA PRO A 66 -6.28 -4.93 5.66
C PRO A 66 -5.94 -3.98 6.80
N GLY A 67 -5.44 -4.51 7.93
CA GLY A 67 -5.15 -3.74 9.14
C GLY A 67 -6.40 -3.17 9.82
N THR A 68 -6.17 -2.29 10.80
CA THR A 68 -7.24 -1.65 11.61
C THR A 68 -7.14 -0.14 11.52
N LEU A 69 -8.27 0.54 11.33
CA LEU A 69 -8.32 2.00 11.34
C LEU A 69 -8.19 2.51 12.79
N ILE A 70 -7.18 3.33 13.05
CA ILE A 70 -7.00 4.00 14.34
C ILE A 70 -7.11 5.52 14.20
N ARG A 71 -7.52 6.18 15.28
CA ARG A 71 -7.62 7.64 15.36
C ARG A 71 -6.64 8.16 16.40
N ASP A 72 -5.73 9.00 15.96
CA ASP A 72 -4.76 9.69 16.80
C ASP A 72 -5.21 11.14 17.07
N PHE A 73 -5.16 11.54 18.33
CA PHE A 73 -5.49 12.88 18.79
C PHE A 73 -4.20 13.68 18.93
N GLN A 74 -3.93 14.57 17.98
CA GLN A 74 -2.69 15.35 17.94
C GLN A 74 -2.94 16.82 18.25
N THR A 75 -2.23 17.31 19.27
CA THR A 75 -2.14 18.73 19.63
C THR A 75 -0.84 19.32 19.07
N ALA A 76 -0.83 20.63 18.85
CA ALA A 76 0.39 21.37 18.52
C ALA A 76 0.35 22.74 19.19
N ARG A 77 1.52 23.29 19.49
CA ARG A 77 1.70 24.66 20.01
C ARG A 77 2.72 25.39 19.16
N SER A 78 2.72 26.72 19.22
CA SER A 78 3.83 27.54 18.71
C SER A 78 5.14 27.17 19.42
N LEU A 79 6.27 27.53 18.81
CA LEU A 79 7.61 27.19 19.33
C LEU A 79 7.88 27.79 20.71
N ASP A 80 7.34 28.98 20.98
CA ASP A 80 7.38 29.68 22.27
C ASP A 80 6.33 29.14 23.27
N GLY A 81 5.51 28.18 22.87
CA GLY A 81 4.42 27.61 23.65
C GLY A 81 3.21 28.53 23.85
N SER A 82 3.27 29.81 23.48
CA SER A 82 2.24 30.79 23.83
C SER A 82 0.87 30.50 23.21
N ARG A 83 0.84 29.85 22.05
CA ARG A 83 -0.37 29.65 21.25
C ARG A 83 -0.62 28.17 20.98
N ALA A 84 -1.78 27.68 21.42
CA ALA A 84 -2.29 26.38 20.99
C ALA A 84 -2.77 26.45 19.53
N MET A 85 -2.37 25.47 18.72
CA MET A 85 -2.88 25.27 17.37
C MET A 85 -4.22 24.51 17.44
N PRO A 86 -5.06 24.59 16.39
CA PRO A 86 -6.27 23.79 16.32
C PRO A 86 -5.98 22.30 16.57
N LEU A 87 -6.81 21.67 17.41
CA LEU A 87 -6.77 20.23 17.65
C LEU A 87 -6.86 19.51 16.32
N SER A 88 -6.14 18.40 16.15
CA SER A 88 -6.19 17.61 14.92
C SER A 88 -6.46 16.13 15.21
N TYR A 89 -7.33 15.54 14.41
CA TYR A 89 -7.65 14.11 14.47
C TYR A 89 -7.11 13.46 13.21
N ARG A 90 -6.14 12.57 13.37
CA ARG A 90 -5.41 11.95 12.25
C ARG A 90 -5.64 10.45 12.27
N HIS A 91 -6.11 9.94 11.14
CA HIS A 91 -6.38 8.53 11.00
C HIS A 91 -5.22 7.80 10.34
N TYR A 92 -4.98 6.59 10.82
CA TYR A 92 -3.94 5.68 10.34
C TYR A 92 -4.51 4.28 10.16
N MET A 93 -3.96 3.53 9.21
CA MET A 93 -4.11 2.09 9.13
C MET A 93 -3.00 1.44 9.94
N ALA A 94 -3.37 0.75 11.01
CA ALA A 94 -2.46 0.02 11.88
C ALA A 94 -2.33 -1.43 11.41
N ASP A 95 -1.09 -1.93 11.40
CA ASP A 95 -0.76 -3.32 11.07
C ASP A 95 -1.38 -3.77 9.74
N ALA A 96 -1.24 -2.92 8.72
CA ALA A 96 -1.67 -3.20 7.37
C ALA A 96 -0.46 -3.58 6.49
N VAL A 97 -0.68 -4.49 5.54
CA VAL A 97 0.30 -4.90 4.53
C VAL A 97 -0.36 -4.85 3.17
N TYR A 98 0.27 -4.14 2.25
CA TYR A 98 -0.19 -4.01 0.87
C TYR A 98 0.93 -4.39 -0.10
N VAL A 99 0.52 -4.92 -1.25
CA VAL A 99 1.40 -5.07 -2.43
C VAL A 99 0.95 -4.07 -3.47
N ALA A 100 1.81 -3.12 -3.81
CA ALA A 100 1.55 -2.17 -4.89
C ALA A 100 2.36 -2.58 -6.13
N VAL A 101 1.79 -2.39 -7.30
CA VAL A 101 2.45 -2.62 -8.58
C VAL A 101 2.31 -1.38 -9.45
N LEU A 102 3.42 -0.96 -10.06
CA LEU A 102 3.42 0.07 -11.10
C LEU A 102 3.82 -0.56 -12.43
N GLU A 103 2.99 -0.39 -13.45
CA GLU A 103 3.27 -0.82 -14.84
C GLU A 103 3.70 0.39 -15.67
N GLY A 104 4.74 0.23 -16.49
CA GLY A 104 5.26 1.29 -17.34
C GLY A 104 6.49 0.85 -18.15
N ASP A 105 7.26 1.85 -18.61
CA ASP A 105 8.50 1.64 -19.34
C ASP A 105 9.55 0.90 -18.50
N CYS A 106 10.24 -0.07 -19.10
CA CYS A 106 11.15 -0.95 -18.38
C CYS A 106 12.39 -0.22 -17.84
N GLN A 107 12.91 0.78 -18.57
CA GLN A 107 14.09 1.53 -18.15
C GLN A 107 13.73 2.47 -16.99
N LEU A 108 12.57 3.13 -17.09
CA LEU A 108 12.03 3.94 -16.01
C LEU A 108 11.83 3.12 -14.73
N LEU A 109 11.17 1.97 -14.82
CA LEU A 109 10.90 1.10 -13.67
C LEU A 109 12.19 0.53 -13.06
N ALA A 110 13.18 0.16 -13.87
CA ALA A 110 14.50 -0.25 -13.38
C ALA A 110 15.23 0.88 -12.64
N GLY A 111 15.17 2.11 -13.15
CA GLY A 111 15.74 3.28 -12.48
C GLY A 111 15.05 3.59 -11.15
N LEU A 112 13.72 3.44 -11.10
CA LEU A 112 12.93 3.59 -9.87
C LEU A 112 13.26 2.52 -8.82
N ASP A 113 13.40 1.26 -9.25
CA ASP A 113 13.82 0.17 -8.38
C ASP A 113 15.21 0.43 -7.78
N ALA A 114 16.18 0.87 -8.59
CA ALA A 114 17.51 1.24 -8.11
C ALA A 114 17.45 2.39 -7.08
N ALA A 115 16.64 3.43 -7.35
CA ALA A 115 16.45 4.55 -6.45
C ALA A 115 15.82 4.12 -5.10
N LEU A 116 14.91 3.16 -5.10
CA LEU A 116 14.30 2.66 -3.85
C LEU A 116 15.29 1.90 -2.96
N ARG A 117 16.35 1.33 -3.52
CA ARG A 117 17.41 0.64 -2.77
C ARG A 117 18.40 1.62 -2.14
N ALA A 118 18.59 2.78 -2.74
CA ALA A 118 19.46 3.85 -2.27
C ALA A 118 18.77 5.22 -2.36
N PRO A 119 17.74 5.47 -1.53
CA PRO A 119 16.88 6.63 -1.70
C PRO A 119 17.57 7.93 -1.29
N VAL A 120 17.36 8.98 -2.06
CA VAL A 120 17.92 10.32 -1.79
C VAL A 120 17.24 10.97 -0.58
N PHE A 121 15.92 10.78 -0.42
CA PHE A 121 15.18 11.24 0.75
C PHE A 121 14.66 10.07 1.59
N PRO A 122 14.46 10.26 2.92
CA PRO A 122 13.84 9.25 3.77
C PRO A 122 12.44 8.86 3.27
N LEU A 123 12.21 7.56 3.10
CA LEU A 123 10.93 7.01 2.63
C LEU A 123 9.98 6.76 3.80
N TYR A 124 8.70 7.05 3.60
CA TYR A 124 7.66 6.87 4.60
C TYR A 124 6.31 6.51 3.98
N LEU A 125 5.49 5.77 4.71
CA LEU A 125 4.18 5.27 4.28
C LEU A 125 3.10 6.34 4.50
N GLY A 126 3.13 7.33 3.60
CA GLY A 126 2.21 8.46 3.57
C GLY A 126 2.62 9.63 4.46
N ARG A 127 2.76 9.42 5.78
CA ARG A 127 3.26 10.46 6.72
C ARG A 127 4.66 10.13 7.19
N ARG A 128 5.48 11.17 7.45
CA ARG A 128 6.85 11.04 7.96
C ARG A 128 6.97 10.23 9.27
N SER A 129 5.91 10.15 10.07
CA SER A 129 5.84 9.35 11.30
C SER A 129 5.60 7.85 11.05
N CYS A 130 5.44 7.43 9.80
CA CYS A 130 5.10 6.06 9.39
C CYS A 130 6.29 5.44 8.63
N PRO A 131 7.37 5.01 9.32
CA PRO A 131 8.49 4.35 8.67
C PRO A 131 8.07 2.97 8.15
N PRO A 132 8.58 2.52 6.98
CA PRO A 132 8.41 1.15 6.54
C PRO A 132 9.24 0.18 7.37
N VAL A 133 8.77 -1.06 7.52
CA VAL A 133 9.48 -2.09 8.32
C VAL A 133 10.59 -2.80 7.56
N GLN A 134 10.59 -2.73 6.23
CA GLN A 134 11.51 -3.42 5.33
C GLN A 134 11.74 -2.56 4.07
N PRO A 135 12.78 -2.85 3.27
CA PRO A 135 12.92 -2.26 1.93
C PRO A 135 11.63 -2.38 1.15
N LEU A 136 11.23 -1.31 0.47
CA LEU A 136 9.93 -1.24 -0.21
C LEU A 136 9.90 -2.07 -1.49
N SER A 137 11.02 -2.17 -2.22
CA SER A 137 11.06 -2.86 -3.51
C SER A 137 11.10 -4.38 -3.34
N LEU A 138 10.20 -5.07 -4.02
CA LEU A 138 10.25 -6.51 -4.29
C LEU A 138 10.81 -6.82 -5.69
N GLY A 139 11.33 -5.80 -6.38
CA GLY A 139 11.96 -5.89 -7.68
C GLY A 139 11.02 -5.66 -8.86
N VAL A 140 11.64 -5.62 -10.04
CA VAL A 140 10.97 -5.51 -11.35
C VAL A 140 10.64 -6.91 -11.88
N ARG A 141 9.47 -7.06 -12.49
CA ARG A 141 8.99 -8.30 -13.10
C ARG A 141 8.43 -8.04 -14.49
N ASP A 142 8.56 -9.02 -15.37
CA ASP A 142 7.91 -9.00 -16.67
C ASP A 142 6.44 -9.40 -16.54
N GLY A 143 5.58 -8.73 -17.31
CA GLY A 143 4.14 -8.94 -17.33
C GLY A 143 3.34 -7.64 -17.25
N SER A 144 2.04 -7.77 -17.51
CA SER A 144 1.06 -6.72 -17.26
C SER A 144 0.78 -6.53 -15.76
N LEU A 145 0.15 -5.42 -15.42
CA LEU A 145 -0.24 -5.02 -14.07
C LEU A 145 -1.02 -6.15 -13.37
N THR A 146 -2.00 -6.72 -14.06
CA THR A 146 -2.88 -7.80 -13.54
C THR A 146 -2.14 -9.13 -13.40
N GLU A 147 -1.27 -9.48 -14.36
CA GLU A 147 -0.45 -10.69 -14.28
C GLU A 147 0.55 -10.61 -13.11
N VAL A 148 1.28 -9.49 -13.03
CA VAL A 148 2.31 -9.28 -12.00
C VAL A 148 1.69 -9.25 -10.61
N ILE A 149 0.61 -8.49 -10.40
CA ILE A 149 -0.02 -8.40 -9.07
C ILE A 149 -0.64 -9.72 -8.63
N SER A 150 -1.09 -10.57 -9.57
CA SER A 150 -1.63 -11.89 -9.26
C SER A 150 -0.54 -12.92 -8.99
N ALA A 151 0.63 -12.79 -9.63
CA ALA A 151 1.76 -13.71 -9.46
C ALA A 151 2.59 -13.49 -8.18
N VAL A 152 2.47 -12.33 -7.52
CA VAL A 152 3.20 -12.07 -6.27
C VAL A 152 2.60 -12.93 -5.15
N SER A 153 3.42 -13.74 -4.48
CA SER A 153 2.99 -14.55 -3.33
C SER A 153 2.41 -13.68 -2.20
N TRP A 154 1.54 -14.24 -1.38
CA TRP A 154 0.87 -13.51 -0.32
C TRP A 154 1.87 -12.96 0.73
N GLN A 155 1.98 -11.64 0.84
CA GLN A 155 2.98 -10.89 1.62
C GLN A 155 2.54 -10.55 3.05
N ALA A 156 1.33 -10.95 3.46
CA ALA A 156 0.85 -10.73 4.83
C ALA A 156 1.80 -11.34 5.88
N SER A 157 1.73 -10.81 7.10
CA SER A 157 2.56 -11.28 8.20
C SER A 157 2.28 -12.76 8.50
N GLN A 158 3.31 -13.53 8.85
CA GLN A 158 3.17 -14.97 9.07
C GLN A 158 2.08 -15.33 10.09
N TRP A 159 2.00 -14.59 11.20
CA TRP A 159 0.95 -14.81 12.21
C TRP A 159 -0.46 -14.62 11.64
N TYR A 160 -0.63 -13.67 10.70
CA TYR A 160 -1.90 -13.41 10.03
C TYR A 160 -2.26 -14.54 9.07
N ARG A 161 -1.28 -15.01 8.29
CA ARG A 161 -1.44 -16.14 7.36
C ARG A 161 -1.76 -17.45 8.08
N ARG A 162 -1.08 -17.76 9.20
CA ARG A 162 -1.36 -18.94 10.04
C ARG A 162 -2.74 -18.92 10.69
N ARG A 163 -3.31 -17.74 10.92
CA ARG A 163 -4.67 -17.61 11.46
C ARG A 163 -5.75 -17.93 10.41
N ARG A 164 -5.42 -17.84 9.12
CA ARG A 164 -6.27 -18.30 8.01
C ARG A 164 -6.02 -19.79 7.78
N ARG A 165 -7.09 -20.58 7.85
CA ARG A 165 -7.03 -22.04 7.66
C ARG A 165 -7.45 -22.47 6.27
N GLU A 166 -7.83 -21.51 5.43
CA GLU A 166 -8.22 -21.73 4.05
C GLU A 166 -6.96 -21.86 3.15
N PRO A 167 -6.86 -22.92 2.33
CA PRO A 167 -5.71 -23.12 1.43
C PRO A 167 -5.64 -22.08 0.33
N GLN A 168 -6.78 -21.49 -0.02
CA GLN A 168 -6.87 -20.35 -0.90
C GLN A 168 -7.49 -19.17 -0.16
N VAL A 169 -6.91 -18.00 -0.36
CA VAL A 169 -7.40 -16.73 0.18
C VAL A 169 -7.76 -15.80 -0.96
N SER A 170 -8.93 -15.17 -0.85
CA SER A 170 -9.38 -14.15 -1.80
C SER A 170 -8.97 -12.77 -1.27
N LEU A 171 -8.14 -12.06 -2.04
CA LEU A 171 -7.61 -10.75 -1.67
C LEU A 171 -8.14 -9.68 -2.61
N GLU A 172 -8.55 -8.55 -2.04
CA GLU A 172 -9.01 -7.38 -2.81
C GLU A 172 -7.83 -6.76 -3.58
N VAL A 173 -8.06 -6.47 -4.85
CA VAL A 173 -7.18 -5.70 -5.74
C VAL A 173 -7.92 -4.47 -6.22
N ILE A 174 -7.28 -3.31 -6.08
CA ILE A 174 -7.76 -2.03 -6.59
C ILE A 174 -6.76 -1.56 -7.65
N ARG A 175 -7.19 -1.43 -8.90
CA ARG A 175 -6.31 -1.05 -10.03
C ARG A 175 -6.92 0.04 -10.89
N ASP A 176 -6.06 0.73 -11.65
CA ASP A 176 -6.49 1.63 -12.72
C ASP A 176 -7.41 0.87 -13.70
N ALA A 177 -8.56 1.46 -14.02
CA ALA A 177 -9.49 0.92 -15.00
C ALA A 177 -8.88 0.97 -16.41
N HIS A 178 -9.16 -0.05 -17.23
CA HIS A 178 -8.95 0.04 -18.68
C HIS A 178 -9.96 1.05 -19.28
N PRO A 179 -9.65 1.72 -20.40
CA PRO A 179 -10.59 2.62 -21.07
C PRO A 179 -12.00 2.04 -21.33
N ASP A 180 -12.09 0.72 -21.47
CA ASP A 180 -13.35 0.01 -21.76
C ASP A 180 -14.09 -0.47 -20.50
N GLU A 181 -13.52 -0.25 -19.31
CA GLU A 181 -14.09 -0.68 -18.04
C GLU A 181 -14.78 0.48 -17.31
N GLN A 182 -15.93 0.20 -16.70
CA GLN A 182 -16.58 1.12 -15.77
C GLN A 182 -16.07 0.86 -14.36
N GLY A 183 -15.70 1.92 -13.65
CA GLY A 183 -15.13 1.84 -12.31
C GLY A 183 -15.54 3.01 -11.43
N ASP A 184 -15.21 2.89 -10.14
CA ASP A 184 -15.34 3.99 -9.19
C ASP A 184 -14.35 5.10 -9.53
N VAL A 185 -14.66 6.34 -9.17
CA VAL A 185 -13.73 7.47 -9.38
C VAL A 185 -13.11 7.91 -8.05
N VAL A 186 -11.77 7.91 -8.01
CA VAL A 186 -10.98 8.32 -6.84
C VAL A 186 -10.15 9.55 -7.20
N ARG A 187 -9.99 10.47 -6.24
CA ARG A 187 -9.23 11.71 -6.43
C ARG A 187 -7.82 11.58 -5.87
N ASP A 188 -6.98 10.80 -6.56
CA ASP A 188 -5.61 10.53 -6.14
C ASP A 188 -4.61 10.41 -7.30
N GLU A 189 -4.98 10.85 -8.51
CA GLU A 189 -4.03 11.07 -9.61
C GLU A 189 -3.20 12.33 -9.29
N PRO A 190 -1.87 12.24 -9.13
CA PRO A 190 -1.07 13.42 -8.80
C PRO A 190 -0.95 14.35 -10.01
N GLU A 191 -1.31 15.62 -9.85
CA GLU A 191 -1.07 16.63 -10.90
C GLU A 191 0.12 17.53 -10.50
N SER A 192 0.19 17.91 -9.22
CA SER A 192 1.30 18.70 -8.68
C SER A 192 1.50 18.45 -7.19
N PHE A 193 2.76 18.34 -6.77
CA PHE A 193 3.16 18.26 -5.36
C PHE A 193 3.63 19.60 -4.79
N ASP A 194 3.61 20.68 -5.58
CA ASP A 194 3.99 22.02 -5.12
C ASP A 194 3.12 22.43 -3.93
N PRO A 195 3.69 22.82 -2.77
CA PRO A 195 2.91 23.29 -1.64
C PRO A 195 1.98 24.47 -1.94
N GLN A 196 2.32 25.33 -2.91
CA GLN A 196 1.53 26.48 -3.34
C GLN A 196 0.37 26.06 -4.26
N ARG A 197 0.57 25.01 -5.05
CA ARG A 197 -0.41 24.48 -6.01
C ARG A 197 -0.47 22.97 -5.94
N ARG A 198 -0.93 22.46 -4.80
CA ARG A 198 -1.04 21.01 -4.57
C ARG A 198 -2.34 20.50 -5.17
N GLU A 199 -2.24 19.77 -6.27
CA GLU A 199 -3.38 19.39 -7.10
C GLU A 199 -3.43 17.88 -7.36
N TYR A 200 -4.67 17.38 -7.41
CA TYR A 200 -4.99 15.97 -7.60
C TYR A 200 -6.19 15.85 -8.53
N GLY A 201 -5.98 15.08 -9.58
CA GLY A 201 -6.99 14.70 -10.56
C GLY A 201 -7.81 13.49 -10.14
N TRP A 202 -8.79 13.18 -10.96
CA TRP A 202 -9.65 12.01 -10.81
C TRP A 202 -9.11 10.86 -11.66
N ARG A 203 -9.04 9.65 -11.09
CA ARG A 203 -8.77 8.42 -11.85
C ARG A 203 -9.89 7.40 -11.67
N PRO A 204 -10.29 6.70 -12.74
CA PRO A 204 -11.19 5.56 -12.65
C PRO A 204 -10.44 4.33 -12.11
N VAL A 205 -11.05 3.62 -11.16
CA VAL A 205 -10.50 2.41 -10.55
C VAL A 205 -11.50 1.27 -10.57
N VAL A 206 -11.00 0.07 -10.82
CA VAL A 206 -11.78 -1.17 -10.71
C VAL A 206 -11.35 -1.91 -9.45
N ARG A 207 -12.31 -2.54 -8.79
CA ARG A 207 -12.09 -3.43 -7.64
C ARG A 207 -12.40 -4.85 -8.05
N GLU A 208 -11.44 -5.72 -7.86
CA GLU A 208 -11.54 -7.14 -8.18
C GLU A 208 -10.91 -7.96 -7.05
N THR A 209 -10.97 -9.27 -7.18
CA THR A 209 -10.34 -10.19 -6.23
C THR A 209 -9.40 -11.13 -6.93
N VAL A 210 -8.29 -11.47 -6.25
CA VAL A 210 -7.37 -12.51 -6.69
C VAL A 210 -7.32 -13.63 -5.65
N SER A 211 -7.37 -14.87 -6.11
CA SER A 211 -7.23 -16.05 -5.27
C SER A 211 -5.76 -16.47 -5.21
N LEU A 212 -5.19 -16.56 -4.01
CA LEU A 212 -3.81 -16.99 -3.80
C LEU A 212 -3.73 -18.17 -2.84
N THR A 213 -2.73 -19.02 -3.03
CA THR A 213 -2.42 -20.09 -2.07
C THR A 213 -1.85 -19.52 -0.77
N ASN A 214 -2.33 -20.02 0.37
CA ASN A 214 -1.74 -19.72 1.67
C ASN A 214 -0.47 -20.57 1.90
N PRO A 215 0.73 -19.97 1.93
CA PRO A 215 1.98 -20.74 2.06
C PRO A 215 2.21 -21.29 3.47
N ASP A 216 1.50 -20.80 4.49
CA ASP A 216 1.64 -21.24 5.88
C ASP A 216 0.59 -22.30 6.29
N ILE A 217 -0.18 -22.82 5.35
CA ILE A 217 -0.92 -24.06 5.59
C ILE A 217 0.08 -25.21 5.58
N SER A 218 0.34 -25.75 6.77
CA SER A 218 0.94 -27.07 6.88
C SER A 218 -0.09 -28.12 6.52
N ASP A 219 0.32 -29.16 5.78
CA ASP A 219 -0.47 -30.39 5.62
C ASP A 219 -0.89 -31.01 6.98
N SER A 220 -0.19 -30.68 8.07
CA SER A 220 -0.47 -31.17 9.43
C SER A 220 -1.81 -30.74 10.04
N VAL A 221 -2.52 -29.75 9.47
CA VAL A 221 -3.89 -29.44 9.93
C VAL A 221 -4.89 -30.52 9.49
N ALA A 222 -4.60 -31.26 8.41
CA ALA A 222 -5.39 -32.43 8.03
C ALA A 222 -5.23 -33.58 9.05
N GLU A 223 -4.07 -33.72 9.69
CA GLU A 223 -3.82 -34.73 10.73
C GLU A 223 -4.35 -34.31 12.11
N GLN A 224 -4.44 -33.01 12.42
CA GLN A 224 -4.91 -32.51 13.72
C GLN A 224 -6.40 -32.71 13.99
N PHE A 225 -7.20 -33.06 12.98
CA PHE A 225 -8.59 -33.51 13.18
C PHE A 225 -8.68 -34.97 13.62
N GLY A 226 -7.56 -35.67 13.78
CA GLY A 226 -7.45 -36.99 14.43
C GLY A 226 -7.33 -36.93 15.95
N HIS A 227 -7.62 -35.80 16.61
CA HIS A 227 -7.71 -35.79 18.08
C HIS A 227 -9.03 -36.43 18.51
N ASP A 228 -9.05 -37.76 18.65
CA ASP A 228 -10.13 -38.47 19.32
C ASP A 228 -9.94 -38.32 20.85
N PRO A 229 -10.78 -37.51 21.54
CA PRO A 229 -10.69 -37.34 22.99
C PRO A 229 -11.00 -38.63 23.77
N MET A 230 -11.54 -39.66 23.12
CA MET A 230 -11.84 -40.97 23.71
C MET A 230 -10.70 -42.00 23.53
N ALA A 231 -9.64 -41.67 22.76
CA ALA A 231 -8.54 -42.61 22.50
C ALA A 231 -7.77 -43.04 23.77
N LEU A 232 -7.86 -42.27 24.86
CA LEU A 232 -7.25 -42.58 26.16
C LEU A 232 -8.15 -43.37 27.11
N LEU A 233 -9.42 -43.60 26.76
CA LEU A 233 -10.39 -44.28 27.63
C LEU A 233 -10.55 -45.78 27.36
N GLY A 234 -9.69 -46.36 26.50
CA GLY A 234 -9.44 -47.80 26.36
C GLY A 234 -10.66 -48.70 26.57
N GLY A 235 -11.39 -48.98 25.48
CA GLY A 235 -12.45 -50.00 25.49
C GLY A 235 -11.94 -51.40 25.81
#